data_AF-A0A961NIK1-F1
#
_entry.id   AF-A0A961NIK1-F1
#
_cell.length_a   1.000
_cell.length_b   1.000
_cell.length_c   1.000
_cell.angle_alpha   90.00
_cell.angle_beta   90.00
_cell.angle_gamma   90.00
#
_symmetry.space_group_name_H-M   'P 1'
#
loop_
_entity.id
_entity.type
_entity.pdbx_description
1 polymer ?
#
loop_
_entity_poly.entity_id
_entity_poly.type
_entity_poly.pdbx_seq_one_letter_code
_entity_poly.pdbx_strand_id
1 'polypeptide(L)'
;MNTVLDVLARRIEATGNVWFTYHLRPHKSLPLRFYKSGIIEQKTAVIIQGPILENHDFTLSSVEMYRRIIPGAHLIVSTWKNTPEHLVENLIKQNVEVVLSEPPQISGIANVNYQIISSRAGIDAAVKSGRTFILKCR
;
A
#
# COMPACT_ATOMS: atom_id res chain seq x y z
N MET A 1 17.87 0.06 -22.56
CA MET A 1 17.48 1.39 -22.03
C MET A 1 16.43 1.94 -22.99
N ASN A 2 15.26 2.36 -22.50
CA ASN A 2 14.18 2.85 -23.37
C ASN A 2 14.61 4.19 -23.99
N THR A 3 15.03 4.15 -25.25
CA THR A 3 15.69 5.26 -25.97
C THR A 3 14.88 6.56 -26.02
N VAL A 4 13.55 6.50 -25.91
CA VAL A 4 12.66 7.67 -25.92
C VAL A 4 12.74 8.48 -24.62
N LEU A 5 12.80 7.80 -23.45
CA LEU A 5 12.83 8.46 -22.14
C LEU A 5 14.13 9.24 -21.96
N ASP A 6 15.24 8.71 -22.45
CA ASP A 6 16.54 9.38 -22.39
C ASP A 6 16.57 10.66 -23.23
N VAL A 7 15.96 10.63 -24.43
CA VAL A 7 15.86 11.81 -25.30
C VAL A 7 15.02 12.90 -24.64
N LEU A 8 13.90 12.54 -24.01
CA LEU A 8 13.04 13.49 -23.30
C LEU A 8 13.74 14.07 -22.06
N ALA A 9 14.37 13.22 -21.25
CA ALA A 9 15.12 13.63 -20.08
C ALA A 9 16.17 14.69 -20.45
N ARG A 10 17.01 14.42 -21.45
CA ARG A 10 18.07 15.35 -21.89
C ARG A 10 17.53 16.69 -22.38
N ARG A 11 16.37 16.69 -23.07
CA ARG A 11 15.74 17.94 -23.52
C ARG A 11 15.21 18.77 -22.35
N ILE A 12 14.60 18.13 -21.35
CA ILE A 12 14.12 18.81 -20.14
C ILE A 12 15.32 19.43 -19.39
N GLU A 13 16.39 18.67 -19.20
CA GLU A 13 17.59 19.15 -18.50
C GLU A 13 18.26 20.32 -19.25
N ALA A 14 18.41 20.22 -20.58
CA ALA A 14 19.04 21.24 -21.40
C ALA A 14 18.29 22.57 -21.44
N THR A 15 16.96 22.54 -21.30
CA THR A 15 16.10 23.74 -21.38
C THR A 15 15.69 24.28 -20.01
N GLY A 16 15.73 23.46 -18.96
CA GLY A 16 15.10 23.77 -17.68
C GLY A 16 16.03 24.15 -16.53
N ASN A 17 17.36 24.02 -16.67
CA ASN A 17 18.31 24.12 -15.55
C ASN A 17 17.88 23.22 -14.36
N VAL A 18 17.48 21.99 -14.67
CA VAL A 18 17.02 20.97 -13.71
C VAL A 18 17.70 19.64 -14.01
N TRP A 19 17.71 18.74 -13.03
CA TRP A 19 18.07 17.33 -13.22
C TRP A 19 16.80 16.49 -13.34
N PHE A 20 16.71 15.64 -14.37
CA PHE A 20 15.58 14.75 -14.56
C PHE A 20 15.83 13.41 -13.89
N THR A 21 14.98 13.04 -12.94
CA THR A 21 15.04 11.73 -12.29
C THR A 21 13.71 11.01 -12.45
N TYR A 22 13.75 9.73 -12.82
CA TYR A 22 12.57 8.85 -12.84
C TYR A 22 12.92 7.50 -12.23
N HIS A 23 11.92 6.82 -11.66
CA HIS A 23 12.09 5.51 -11.04
C HIS A 23 11.00 4.57 -11.53
N LEU A 24 11.39 3.59 -12.35
CA LEU A 24 10.50 2.50 -12.75
C LEU A 24 10.42 1.48 -11.61
N ARG A 25 9.22 1.24 -11.10
CA ARG A 25 8.96 0.20 -10.11
C ARG A 25 8.38 -1.03 -10.83
N PRO A 26 8.85 -2.24 -10.51
CA PRO A 26 8.22 -3.45 -11.05
C PRO A 26 6.77 -3.54 -10.55
N HIS A 27 5.87 -4.06 -11.39
CA HIS A 27 4.48 -4.28 -11.01
C HIS A 27 4.34 -5.30 -9.87
N LYS A 28 5.13 -6.38 -9.94
CA LYS A 28 5.14 -7.44 -8.92
C LYS A 28 6.18 -7.15 -7.84
N SER A 29 5.95 -7.68 -6.65
CA SER A 29 6.93 -7.68 -5.58
C SER A 29 8.15 -8.52 -6.00
N LEU A 30 9.14 -7.90 -6.65
CA LEU A 30 10.44 -8.54 -6.85
C LEU A 30 11.14 -8.66 -5.49
N PRO A 31 12.14 -9.55 -5.34
CA PRO A 31 13.07 -9.49 -4.22
C PRO A 31 13.89 -8.20 -4.35
N LEU A 32 13.25 -7.09 -4.03
CA LEU A 32 13.86 -5.79 -3.89
C LEU A 32 14.88 -5.94 -2.76
N ARG A 33 16.12 -5.50 -3.00
CA ARG A 33 17.18 -5.42 -1.99
C ARG A 33 16.83 -4.32 -0.99
N PHE A 34 15.75 -4.51 -0.25
CA PHE A 34 15.48 -3.67 0.90
C PHE A 34 16.47 -4.06 1.99
N TYR A 35 17.06 -3.07 2.65
CA TYR A 35 17.57 -3.29 3.99
C TYR A 35 16.39 -3.78 4.80
N LYS A 36 16.43 -5.05 5.23
CA LYS A 36 15.47 -5.54 6.21
C LYS A 36 15.60 -4.59 7.39
N SER A 37 14.49 -4.03 7.82
CA SER A 37 14.46 -3.50 9.17
C SER A 37 14.94 -4.64 10.09
N GLY A 38 15.80 -4.34 11.06
CA GLY A 38 16.13 -5.33 12.10
C GLY A 38 14.84 -5.89 12.68
N ILE A 39 14.85 -7.10 13.30
CA ILE A 39 13.64 -7.77 13.79
C ILE A 39 12.73 -6.75 14.49
N ILE A 40 11.69 -6.30 13.78
CA ILE A 40 10.72 -5.41 14.36
C ILE A 40 9.84 -6.32 15.18
N GLU A 41 9.86 -6.14 16.50
CA GLU A 41 8.98 -6.88 17.41
C GLU A 41 7.53 -6.81 16.89
N GLN A 42 6.73 -7.82 17.21
CA GLN A 42 5.30 -8.00 16.84
C GLN A 42 4.36 -6.85 17.30
N LYS A 43 4.90 -5.69 17.64
CA LYS A 43 4.24 -4.45 18.02
C LYS A 43 3.88 -3.56 16.84
N THR A 44 4.30 -3.89 15.60
CA THR A 44 4.03 -3.06 14.41
C THR A 44 2.91 -3.63 13.56
N ALA A 45 1.98 -2.77 13.13
CA ALA A 45 1.02 -3.04 12.08
C ALA A 45 1.34 -2.25 10.82
N VAL A 46 1.06 -2.84 9.66
CA VAL A 46 1.01 -2.13 8.37
C VAL A 46 -0.42 -2.16 7.88
N ILE A 47 -0.98 -0.97 7.65
CA ILE A 47 -2.35 -0.80 7.16
C ILE A 47 -2.26 -0.34 5.72
N ILE A 48 -2.86 -1.11 4.81
CA ILE A 48 -3.10 -0.70 3.43
C ILE A 48 -4.54 -0.22 3.33
N GLN A 49 -4.70 1.08 3.11
CA GLN A 49 -5.98 1.77 3.07
C GLN A 49 -6.55 1.81 1.65
N GLY A 50 -7.87 1.69 1.55
CA GLY A 50 -8.63 1.96 0.33
C GLY A 50 -9.05 0.70 -0.43
N PRO A 51 -9.55 0.86 -1.67
CA PRO A 51 -10.07 -0.26 -2.45
C PRO A 51 -8.97 -1.27 -2.80
N ILE A 52 -9.36 -2.54 -2.93
CA ILE A 52 -8.47 -3.58 -3.47
C ILE A 52 -8.30 -3.32 -4.98
N LEU A 53 -7.05 -3.16 -5.41
CA LEU A 53 -6.69 -2.93 -6.81
C LEU A 53 -6.14 -4.22 -7.42
N GLU A 54 -6.88 -4.75 -8.40
CA GLU A 54 -6.54 -5.97 -9.12
C GLU A 54 -5.58 -5.73 -10.29
N ASN A 55 -5.49 -4.49 -10.79
CA ASN A 55 -4.63 -4.19 -11.92
C ASN A 55 -3.17 -4.58 -11.59
N HIS A 56 -2.66 -5.57 -12.30
CA HIS A 56 -1.37 -6.23 -12.05
C HIS A 56 -1.16 -6.70 -10.60
N ASP A 57 -2.22 -7.17 -9.94
CA ASP A 57 -2.20 -7.65 -8.55
C ASP A 57 -1.65 -6.58 -7.58
N PHE A 58 -1.96 -5.31 -7.81
CA PHE A 58 -1.30 -4.20 -7.09
C PHE A 58 -1.38 -4.34 -5.57
N THR A 59 -2.58 -4.55 -5.02
CA THR A 59 -2.76 -4.63 -3.55
C THR A 59 -2.07 -5.87 -3.00
N LEU A 60 -2.15 -7.00 -3.70
CA LEU A 60 -1.51 -8.24 -3.30
C LEU A 60 0.03 -8.11 -3.32
N SER A 61 0.58 -7.50 -4.37
CA SER A 61 2.00 -7.21 -4.49
C SER A 61 2.47 -6.25 -3.39
N SER A 62 1.62 -5.31 -2.98
CA SER A 62 1.91 -4.40 -1.85
C SER A 62 1.96 -5.16 -0.52
N VAL A 63 1.02 -6.06 -0.27
CA VAL A 63 1.02 -6.95 0.90
C VAL A 63 2.31 -7.77 0.96
N GLU A 64 2.68 -8.42 -0.15
CA GLU A 64 3.91 -9.21 -0.24
C GLU A 64 5.16 -8.37 -0.02
N MET A 65 5.18 -7.14 -0.56
CA MET A 65 6.28 -6.21 -0.37
C MET A 65 6.45 -5.87 1.12
N TYR A 66 5.38 -5.46 1.82
CA TYR A 66 5.48 -5.13 3.24
C TYR A 66 5.83 -6.33 4.11
N ARG A 67 5.33 -7.52 3.77
CA ARG A 67 5.73 -8.78 4.43
C ARG A 67 7.24 -9.01 4.38
N ARG A 68 7.89 -8.61 3.28
CA ARG A 68 9.35 -8.74 3.10
C ARG A 68 10.14 -7.61 3.76
N ILE A 69 9.65 -6.36 3.69
CA ILE A 69 10.32 -5.18 4.26
C ILE A 69 10.25 -5.19 5.79
N ILE A 70 9.12 -5.61 6.34
CA ILE A 70 8.82 -5.61 7.77
C ILE A 70 8.35 -7.02 8.19
N PRO A 71 9.28 -7.99 8.26
CA PRO A 71 8.93 -9.34 8.70
C PRO A 71 8.29 -9.31 10.10
N GLY A 72 7.18 -10.02 10.27
CA GLY A 72 6.47 -10.11 11.56
C GLY A 72 5.48 -8.97 11.83
N ALA A 73 5.36 -7.97 10.95
CA ALA A 73 4.30 -6.98 11.07
C ALA A 73 2.91 -7.60 10.89
N HIS A 74 1.94 -7.06 11.64
CA HIS A 74 0.53 -7.37 11.41
C HIS A 74 0.05 -6.65 10.15
N LEU A 75 -0.25 -7.40 9.08
CA LEU A 75 -0.72 -6.86 7.81
C LEU A 75 -2.24 -6.73 7.83
N ILE A 76 -2.73 -5.51 7.62
CA ILE A 76 -4.15 -5.18 7.61
C ILE A 76 -4.48 -4.49 6.27
N VAL A 77 -5.53 -4.93 5.59
CA VAL A 77 -6.14 -4.21 4.46
C VAL A 77 -7.48 -3.66 4.93
N SER A 78 -7.61 -2.34 4.99
CA SER A 78 -8.87 -1.69 5.34
C SER A 78 -9.56 -1.15 4.09
N THR A 79 -10.66 -1.79 3.72
CA THR A 79 -11.40 -1.58 2.47
C THR A 79 -12.90 -1.49 2.74
N TRP A 80 -13.70 -1.52 1.68
CA TRP A 80 -15.13 -1.25 1.68
C TRP A 80 -15.96 -2.53 1.67
N LYS A 81 -17.13 -2.52 2.30
CA LYS A 81 -18.06 -3.67 2.31
C LYS A 81 -18.58 -4.08 0.94
N ASN A 82 -18.60 -3.17 -0.03
CA ASN A 82 -18.95 -3.46 -1.41
C ASN A 82 -17.76 -4.02 -2.24
N THR A 83 -16.63 -4.34 -1.60
CA THR A 83 -15.52 -5.05 -2.25
C THR A 83 -15.98 -6.46 -2.64
N PRO A 84 -15.71 -6.93 -3.88
CA PRO A 84 -16.02 -8.29 -4.29
C PRO A 84 -15.45 -9.34 -3.31
N GLU A 85 -16.28 -10.29 -2.91
CA GLU A 85 -15.97 -11.29 -1.87
C GLU A 85 -14.71 -12.10 -2.20
N HIS A 86 -14.54 -12.51 -3.46
CA HIS A 86 -13.37 -13.28 -3.90
C HIS A 86 -12.03 -12.55 -3.66
N LEU A 87 -12.02 -11.22 -3.69
CA LEU A 87 -10.81 -10.43 -3.41
C LEU A 87 -10.49 -10.40 -1.91
N VAL A 88 -11.52 -10.28 -1.08
CA VAL A 88 -11.40 -10.35 0.39
C VAL A 88 -10.89 -11.73 0.79
N GLU A 89 -11.47 -12.79 0.25
CA GLU A 89 -11.03 -14.16 0.50
C GLU A 89 -9.57 -14.40 0.12
N ASN A 90 -9.14 -13.87 -1.02
CA ASN A 90 -7.76 -14.03 -1.48
C ASN A 90 -6.76 -13.43 -0.47
N LEU A 91 -7.07 -12.26 0.10
CA LEU A 91 -6.24 -11.65 1.14
C LEU A 91 -6.25 -12.46 2.45
N ILE A 92 -7.42 -12.93 2.89
CA ILE A 92 -7.55 -13.76 4.09
C ILE A 92 -6.75 -15.06 3.95
N LYS A 93 -6.81 -15.72 2.78
CA LYS A 93 -6.00 -16.91 2.47
C LYS A 93 -4.49 -16.66 2.59
N GLN A 94 -4.05 -15.40 2.47
CA GLN A 94 -2.67 -14.99 2.68
C GLN A 94 -2.36 -14.52 4.10
N ASN A 95 -3.22 -14.79 5.10
CA ASN A 95 -3.03 -14.36 6.49
C ASN A 95 -2.91 -12.83 6.62
N VAL A 96 -3.78 -12.11 5.91
CA VAL A 96 -3.97 -10.66 6.02
C VAL A 96 -5.30 -10.41 6.70
N GLU A 97 -5.33 -9.55 7.73
CA GLU A 97 -6.59 -9.11 8.31
C GLU A 97 -7.28 -8.15 7.35
N VAL A 98 -8.55 -8.39 7.01
CA VAL A 98 -9.34 -7.50 6.15
C VAL A 98 -10.42 -6.82 6.98
N VAL A 99 -10.38 -5.49 7.03
CA VAL A 99 -11.35 -4.66 7.75
C VAL A 99 -12.29 -4.02 6.74
N LEU A 100 -13.59 -4.33 6.83
CA LEU A 100 -14.61 -3.81 5.91
C LEU A 100 -15.40 -2.67 6.54
N SER A 101 -15.36 -1.49 5.91
CA SER A 101 -16.12 -0.30 6.32
C SER A 101 -17.25 -0.02 5.32
N GLU A 102 -18.31 0.65 5.79
CA GLU A 102 -19.27 1.27 4.87
C GLU A 102 -18.60 2.43 4.13
N PRO A 103 -18.77 2.57 2.81
CA PRO A 103 -18.31 3.76 2.10
C PRO A 103 -19.07 5.00 2.59
N PRO A 104 -18.40 6.16 2.69
CA PRO A 104 -19.10 7.38 3.08
C PRO A 104 -20.09 7.80 1.99
N GLN A 105 -21.24 8.34 2.40
CA GLN A 105 -22.23 8.92 1.48
C GLN A 105 -21.69 10.14 0.72
N ILE A 106 -20.77 10.88 1.35
CA ILE A 106 -20.12 12.05 0.76
C ILE A 106 -18.61 11.76 0.70
N SER A 107 -18.03 11.76 -0.49
CA SER A 107 -16.60 11.49 -0.68
C SER A 107 -15.69 12.53 -0.02
N GLY A 108 -16.13 13.79 0.02
CA GLY A 108 -15.30 14.93 0.39
C GLY A 108 -14.27 15.29 -0.69
N ILE A 109 -13.52 16.36 -0.48
CA ILE A 109 -12.48 16.81 -1.41
C ILE A 109 -11.41 15.71 -1.52
N ALA A 110 -11.06 15.33 -2.75
CA ALA A 110 -10.05 14.30 -3.04
C ALA A 110 -10.28 12.97 -2.29
N ASN A 111 -11.54 12.58 -2.07
CA ASN A 111 -11.93 11.37 -1.34
C ASN A 111 -11.42 11.31 0.12
N VAL A 112 -11.24 12.47 0.77
CA VAL A 112 -10.74 12.53 2.15
C VAL A 112 -11.58 11.73 3.14
N ASN A 113 -12.91 11.68 2.96
CA ASN A 113 -13.77 10.91 3.87
C ASN A 113 -13.56 9.39 3.72
N TYR A 114 -13.28 8.93 2.50
CA TYR A 114 -12.89 7.54 2.26
C TYR A 114 -11.58 7.24 3.02
N GLN A 115 -10.58 8.12 2.91
CA GLN A 115 -9.31 7.95 3.60
C GLN A 115 -9.46 7.95 5.12
N ILE A 116 -10.25 8.87 5.69
CA ILE A 116 -10.50 8.96 7.14
C ILE A 116 -11.13 7.66 7.67
N ILE A 117 -12.23 7.21 7.04
CA ILE A 117 -12.99 6.05 7.54
C ILE A 117 -12.13 4.79 7.51
N SER A 118 -11.53 4.48 6.36
CA SER A 118 -10.74 3.26 6.21
C SER A 118 -9.41 3.32 6.97
N SER A 119 -8.74 4.48 7.06
CA SER A 119 -7.55 4.62 7.92
C SER A 119 -7.91 4.37 9.37
N ARG A 120 -8.99 4.99 9.87
CA ARG A 120 -9.42 4.83 11.27
C ARG A 120 -9.79 3.40 11.59
N ALA A 121 -10.58 2.74 10.74
CA ALA A 121 -10.97 1.35 10.95
C ALA A 121 -9.77 0.40 10.99
N GLY A 122 -8.78 0.59 10.10
CA GLY A 122 -7.53 -0.17 10.15
C GLY A 122 -6.71 0.10 11.42
N ILE A 123 -6.65 1.35 11.88
CA ILE A 123 -5.95 1.73 13.12
C ILE A 123 -6.62 1.08 14.32
N ASP A 124 -7.95 1.13 14.41
CA ASP A 124 -8.70 0.54 15.52
C ASP A 124 -8.48 -0.99 15.58
N ALA A 125 -8.41 -1.67 14.43
CA ALA A 125 -8.06 -3.10 14.35
C ALA A 125 -6.61 -3.38 14.80
N ALA A 126 -5.65 -2.54 14.39
CA ALA A 126 -4.27 -2.64 14.84
C ALA A 126 -4.15 -2.45 16.36
N VAL A 127 -4.82 -1.45 16.93
CA VAL A 127 -4.81 -1.19 18.38
C VAL A 127 -5.48 -2.34 19.13
N LYS A 128 -6.63 -2.83 18.65
CA LYS A 128 -7.33 -3.98 19.24
C LYS A 128 -6.49 -5.26 19.23
N SER A 129 -5.62 -5.43 18.24
CA SER A 129 -4.65 -6.54 18.18
C SER A 129 -3.36 -6.29 18.97
N GLY A 130 -3.31 -5.22 19.78
CA GLY A 130 -2.21 -4.92 20.69
C GLY A 130 -0.99 -4.29 20.03
N ARG A 131 -1.14 -3.70 18.84
CA ARG A 131 -0.03 -3.08 18.10
C ARG A 131 0.19 -1.65 18.57
N THR A 132 1.46 -1.30 18.78
CA THR A 132 1.90 0.00 19.29
C THR A 132 2.29 0.95 18.17
N PHE A 133 2.94 0.41 17.13
CA PHE A 133 3.41 1.19 15.99
C PHE A 133 2.58 0.86 14.76
N ILE A 134 2.24 1.89 14.00
CA ILE A 134 1.37 1.76 12.83
C ILE A 134 2.03 2.47 11.66
N LEU A 135 2.24 1.73 10.58
CA LEU A 135 2.56 2.27 9.26
C LEU A 135 1.29 2.27 8.41
N LYS A 136 0.71 3.45 8.16
CA LYS A 136 -0.42 3.61 7.25
C LYS A 136 0.07 3.91 5.84
N CYS A 137 -0.41 3.13 4.88
CA CYS A 137 -0.08 3.27 3.47
C CYS A 137 -1.34 3.31 2.61
N ARG A 138 -1.25 4.07 1.51
CA ARG A 138 -2.37 4.54 0.67
C ARG A 138 -3.34 5.47 1.40
#